data_AF-A0AAD2ASX5-F1
#
_entry.id   AF-A0AAD2ASX5-F1
#
_cell.length_a   1.000
_cell.length_b   1.000
_cell.length_c   1.000
_cell.angle_alpha   90.00
_cell.angle_beta   90.00
_cell.angle_gamma   90.00
#
_symmetry.space_group_name_H-M   'P 1'
#
loop_
_entity.id
_entity.type
_entity.pdbx_description
1 polymer ?
#
loop_
_entity_poly.entity_id
_entity_poly.type
_entity_poly.pdbx_seq_one_letter_code
_entity_poly.pdbx_strand_id
1 'polypeptide(L)'
;MGGEKWITVASAVLLSACASTMVEQRYFKSYTVGQEVTAATGNAMLVDQNGHVTKQRVWVGILNSADGWKNTEQVSSDYYRKELIYSGISGSTVELNYREFRGGYAAQAFYQSVKYDLSQSNTVRFQNFTIAILSADNQQIRYKILKDY
;
A
#
# COMPACT_ATOMS: atom_id res chain seq x y z
N MET A 1 -77.83 4.11 4.85
CA MET A 1 -76.79 5.09 5.22
C MET A 1 -75.96 4.50 6.35
N GLY A 2 -74.70 4.13 6.08
CA GLY A 2 -73.79 3.54 7.08
C GLY A 2 -72.56 3.00 6.36
N GLY A 3 -71.53 3.84 6.24
CA GLY A 3 -70.42 3.67 5.31
C GLY A 3 -69.39 2.61 5.70
N GLU A 4 -68.86 1.95 4.67
CA GLU A 4 -67.70 1.07 4.75
C GLU A 4 -66.44 1.89 5.07
N LYS A 5 -65.78 1.59 6.20
CA LYS A 5 -64.47 2.14 6.53
C LYS A 5 -63.39 1.26 5.92
N TRP A 6 -62.79 1.74 4.84
CA TRP A 6 -61.58 1.17 4.27
C TRP A 6 -60.40 1.51 5.19
N ILE A 7 -59.81 0.49 5.81
CA ILE A 7 -58.55 0.64 6.53
C ILE A 7 -57.45 0.62 5.49
N THR A 8 -56.99 1.80 5.07
CA THR A 8 -55.81 1.93 4.22
C THR A 8 -54.59 1.55 5.03
N VAL A 9 -54.10 0.31 4.88
CA VAL A 9 -52.81 -0.10 5.42
C VAL A 9 -51.75 0.58 4.55
N ALA A 10 -51.21 1.70 5.02
CA ALA A 10 -50.04 2.31 4.40
C ALA A 10 -48.84 1.42 4.69
N SER A 11 -48.55 0.50 3.77
CA SER A 11 -47.28 -0.24 3.75
C SER A 11 -46.16 0.75 3.49
N ALA A 12 -45.57 1.28 4.56
CA ALA A 12 -44.33 2.04 4.47
C ALA A 12 -43.22 1.07 4.03
N VAL A 13 -42.87 1.13 2.74
CA VAL A 13 -41.68 0.46 2.22
C VAL A 13 -40.48 1.14 2.89
N LEU A 14 -39.92 0.48 3.90
CA LEU A 14 -38.65 0.85 4.51
C LEU A 14 -37.57 0.70 3.44
N LEU A 15 -37.19 1.81 2.80
CA LEU A 15 -35.95 1.88 2.04
C LEU A 15 -34.80 1.75 3.05
N SER A 16 -34.35 0.52 3.24
CA SER A 16 -33.17 0.16 4.03
C SER A 16 -32.02 1.09 3.65
N ALA A 17 -31.46 1.78 4.64
CA ALA A 17 -30.32 2.67 4.45
C ALA A 17 -29.16 1.88 3.81
N CYS A 18 -28.91 2.13 2.52
CA CYS A 18 -27.92 1.40 1.75
C CYS A 18 -26.53 1.67 2.34
N ALA A 19 -25.91 0.65 2.94
CA ALA A 19 -24.49 0.69 3.25
C ALA A 19 -23.71 0.88 1.94
N SER A 20 -22.86 1.90 1.87
CA SER A 20 -21.99 2.13 0.70
C SER A 20 -20.64 1.47 0.91
N THR A 21 -20.18 0.73 -0.09
CA THR A 21 -18.87 0.10 -0.13
C THR A 21 -18.12 0.62 -1.35
N MET A 22 -16.88 1.06 -1.15
CA MET A 22 -15.97 1.47 -2.22
C MET A 22 -14.67 0.68 -2.09
N VAL A 23 -14.29 -0.01 -3.16
CA VAL A 23 -13.03 -0.76 -3.23
C VAL A 23 -12.00 0.07 -3.97
N GLU A 24 -10.85 0.33 -3.34
CA GLU A 24 -9.72 1.05 -3.91
C GLU A 24 -8.54 0.08 -4.10
N GLN A 25 -8.28 -0.36 -5.34
CA GLN A 25 -7.15 -1.25 -5.64
C GLN A 25 -5.86 -0.45 -5.86
N ARG A 26 -4.73 -0.92 -5.30
CA ARG A 26 -3.45 -0.19 -5.35
C ARG A 26 -2.26 -1.07 -5.77
N TYR A 27 -2.35 -1.69 -6.94
CA TYR A 27 -1.18 -2.29 -7.58
C TYR A 27 -0.25 -1.18 -8.10
N PHE A 28 0.98 -1.14 -7.60
CA PHE A 28 1.94 -0.10 -7.97
C PHE A 28 3.37 -0.58 -7.84
N LYS A 29 4.14 -0.43 -8.93
CA LYS A 29 5.59 -0.58 -8.96
C LYS A 29 6.21 0.75 -9.39
N SER A 30 7.19 1.24 -8.65
CA SER A 30 7.88 2.51 -8.98
C SER A 30 8.99 2.35 -10.03
N TYR A 31 9.20 1.14 -10.54
CA TYR A 31 10.28 0.80 -11.44
C TYR A 31 9.77 -0.04 -12.62
N THR A 32 10.51 0.02 -13.71
CA THR A 32 10.37 -0.88 -14.84
C THR A 32 11.64 -1.70 -14.95
N VAL A 33 11.51 -3.03 -14.98
CA VAL A 33 12.66 -3.93 -15.17
C VAL A 33 13.39 -3.52 -16.46
N GLY A 34 14.70 -3.38 -16.38
CA GLY A 34 15.48 -2.95 -17.53
C GLY A 34 15.76 -1.45 -17.63
N GLN A 35 15.04 -0.60 -16.91
CA GLN A 35 15.23 0.86 -17.00
C GLN A 35 16.18 1.39 -15.94
N GLU A 36 16.96 2.40 -16.33
CA GLU A 36 17.84 3.13 -15.43
C GLU A 36 17.04 4.20 -14.69
N VAL A 37 17.18 4.22 -13.38
CA VAL A 37 16.47 5.15 -12.49
C VAL A 37 17.48 5.75 -11.51
N THR A 38 17.24 7.00 -11.15
CA THR A 38 17.99 7.70 -10.11
C THR A 38 17.10 7.92 -8.90
N ALA A 39 17.62 7.64 -7.70
CA ALA A 39 16.95 7.97 -6.45
C ALA A 39 17.89 8.76 -5.55
N ALA A 40 17.39 9.83 -4.94
CA ALA A 40 18.14 10.58 -3.94
C ALA A 40 18.29 9.78 -2.65
N THR A 41 19.34 10.06 -1.88
CA THR A 41 19.55 9.48 -0.55
C THR A 41 18.36 9.73 0.36
N GLY A 42 17.90 8.69 1.06
CA GLY A 42 16.74 8.72 1.95
C GLY A 42 15.39 8.51 1.25
N ASN A 43 15.34 8.63 -0.08
CA ASN A 43 14.14 8.31 -0.85
C ASN A 43 14.09 6.81 -1.18
N ALA A 44 12.88 6.26 -1.28
CA ALA A 44 12.69 4.90 -1.76
C ALA A 44 13.23 4.81 -3.19
N MET A 45 14.26 3.98 -3.38
CA MET A 45 14.74 3.66 -4.71
C MET A 45 13.69 2.80 -5.43
N LEU A 46 13.13 1.79 -4.76
CA LEU A 46 12.05 0.99 -5.31
C LEU A 46 10.88 0.89 -4.33
N VAL A 47 9.67 0.88 -4.90
CA VAL A 47 8.42 0.55 -4.22
C VAL A 47 7.73 -0.53 -5.03
N ASP A 48 7.34 -1.61 -4.34
CA ASP A 48 6.49 -2.67 -4.87
C ASP A 48 5.29 -2.85 -3.93
N GLN A 49 4.09 -2.59 -4.44
CA GLN A 49 2.86 -2.53 -3.67
C GLN A 49 1.75 -3.31 -4.36
N ASN A 50 1.00 -4.08 -3.57
CA ASN A 50 -0.18 -4.81 -4.01
C ASN A 50 -1.33 -4.67 -2.99
N GLY A 51 -2.52 -5.14 -3.39
CA GLY A 51 -3.71 -5.24 -2.56
C GLY A 51 -4.71 -4.11 -2.79
N HIS A 52 -5.77 -4.11 -1.98
CA HIS A 52 -6.84 -3.13 -2.05
C HIS A 52 -7.31 -2.72 -0.65
N VAL A 53 -7.87 -1.52 -0.56
CA VAL A 53 -8.52 -1.02 0.65
C VAL A 53 -10.00 -0.87 0.36
N THR A 54 -10.81 -1.60 1.12
CA THR A 54 -12.26 -1.51 1.06
C THR A 54 -12.73 -0.53 2.11
N LYS A 55 -13.29 0.59 1.68
CA LYS A 55 -13.90 1.59 2.55
C LYS A 55 -15.39 1.31 2.62
N GLN A 56 -15.89 1.07 3.82
CA GLN A 56 -17.30 0.74 4.06
C GLN A 56 -17.90 1.74 5.03
N ARG A 57 -19.09 2.23 4.72
CA ARG A 57 -19.93 2.95 5.67
C ARG A 57 -21.00 2.01 6.17
N VAL A 58 -20.85 1.56 7.42
CA VAL A 58 -21.70 0.54 8.04
C VAL A 58 -22.57 1.18 9.12
N TRP A 59 -23.84 0.81 9.16
CA TRP A 59 -24.75 1.24 10.22
C TRP A 59 -24.54 0.40 11.49
N VAL A 60 -24.45 1.03 12.66
CA VAL A 60 -24.00 0.40 13.92
C VAL A 60 -25.03 0.41 15.06
N GLY A 61 -26.32 0.66 14.80
CA GLY A 61 -27.35 0.30 15.80
C GLY A 61 -28.27 1.41 16.31
N ILE A 62 -28.12 2.67 15.87
CA ILE A 62 -29.03 3.74 16.32
C ILE A 62 -29.91 4.19 15.16
N LEU A 63 -31.19 3.82 15.21
CA LEU A 63 -32.16 4.16 14.17
C LEU A 63 -32.35 5.67 14.19
N ASN A 64 -32.18 6.29 13.03
CA ASN A 64 -32.36 7.74 12.82
C ASN A 64 -31.39 8.66 13.60
N SER A 65 -30.20 8.19 13.97
CA SER A 65 -29.13 9.05 14.51
C SER A 65 -28.00 9.27 13.50
N ALA A 66 -27.47 10.50 13.45
CA ALA A 66 -26.26 10.83 12.69
C ALA A 66 -25.05 9.99 13.16
N ASP A 67 -25.00 9.66 14.45
CA ASP A 67 -23.92 8.90 15.09
C ASP A 67 -24.04 7.38 14.88
N GLY A 68 -25.12 6.92 14.24
CA GLY A 68 -25.37 5.51 13.93
C GLY A 68 -24.52 4.95 12.78
N TRP A 69 -23.60 5.73 12.20
CA TRP A 69 -22.77 5.34 11.06
C TRP A 69 -21.30 5.27 11.44
N LYS A 70 -20.64 4.15 11.12
CA LYS A 70 -19.20 3.95 11.27
C LYS A 70 -18.56 3.75 9.91
N ASN A 71 -17.56 4.58 9.61
CA ASN A 71 -16.65 4.33 8.49
C ASN A 71 -15.61 3.30 8.93
N THR A 72 -15.44 2.24 8.15
CA THR A 72 -14.46 1.18 8.37
C THR A 72 -13.60 1.05 7.13
N GLU A 73 -12.29 0.89 7.34
CA GLU A 73 -11.36 0.54 6.29
C GLU A 73 -10.88 -0.89 6.53
N GLN A 74 -11.06 -1.75 5.53
CA GLN A 74 -10.57 -3.12 5.54
C GLN A 74 -9.52 -3.29 4.46
N VAL A 75 -8.32 -3.65 4.86
CA VAL A 75 -7.21 -3.94 3.96
C VAL A 75 -7.30 -5.40 3.52
N SER A 76 -7.05 -5.66 2.23
CA SER A 76 -7.04 -7.02 1.70
C SER A 76 -5.91 -7.86 2.28
N SER A 77 -6.10 -9.18 2.34
CA SER A 77 -5.10 -10.12 2.91
C SER A 77 -3.80 -10.16 2.10
N ASP A 78 -3.85 -9.85 0.81
CA ASP A 78 -2.73 -9.77 -0.11
C ASP A 78 -2.07 -8.38 -0.15
N TYR A 79 -2.52 -7.43 0.67
CA TYR A 79 -1.92 -6.12 0.74
C TYR A 79 -0.51 -6.18 1.31
N TYR A 80 0.42 -5.63 0.53
CA TYR A 80 1.75 -5.33 1.01
C TYR A 80 2.27 -4.04 0.36
N ARG A 81 3.22 -3.40 1.04
CA ARG A 81 4.06 -2.37 0.45
C ARG A 81 5.50 -2.61 0.86
N LYS A 82 6.36 -2.85 -0.12
CA LYS A 82 7.80 -3.04 0.05
C LYS A 82 8.52 -1.81 -0.43
N GLU A 83 9.42 -1.29 0.38
CA GLU A 83 10.27 -0.15 0.03
C GLU A 83 11.73 -0.52 0.27
N LEU A 84 12.58 -0.31 -0.73
CA LEU A 84 14.03 -0.30 -0.55
C LEU A 84 14.49 1.15 -0.68
N ILE A 85 15.31 1.60 0.25
CA ILE A 85 15.73 2.99 0.39
C ILE A 85 17.25 3.02 0.37
N TYR A 86 17.80 3.88 -0.49
CA TYR A 86 19.23 4.12 -0.50
C TYR A 86 19.61 5.06 0.64
N SER A 87 20.49 4.61 1.53
CA SER A 87 20.84 5.34 2.76
C SER A 87 22.18 6.05 2.68
N GLY A 88 23.01 5.71 1.69
CA GLY A 88 24.32 6.30 1.47
C GLY A 88 25.36 5.24 1.14
N ILE A 89 26.59 5.72 0.93
CA ILE A 89 27.75 4.90 0.62
C ILE A 89 28.91 5.29 1.54
N SER A 90 29.71 4.31 1.97
CA SER A 90 30.94 4.52 2.72
C SER A 90 32.06 3.69 2.09
N GLY A 91 33.06 4.37 1.52
CA GLY A 91 34.07 3.71 0.67
C GLY A 91 33.40 3.07 -0.54
N SER A 92 33.48 1.74 -0.64
CA SER A 92 32.77 0.93 -1.66
C SER A 92 31.49 0.28 -1.14
N THR A 93 31.14 0.47 0.13
CA THR A 93 29.99 -0.20 0.75
C THR A 93 28.74 0.66 0.67
N VAL A 94 27.75 0.20 -0.09
CA VAL A 94 26.41 0.82 -0.18
C VAL A 94 25.53 0.30 0.96
N GLU A 95 24.76 1.18 1.60
CA GLU A 95 23.78 0.82 2.63
C GLU A 95 22.35 1.02 2.11
N LEU A 96 21.54 -0.04 2.19
CA LEU A 96 20.15 -0.03 1.79
C LEU A 96 19.27 -0.38 2.99
N ASN A 97 18.21 0.41 3.18
CA ASN A 97 17.21 0.20 4.23
C ASN A 97 15.92 -0.33 3.60
N TYR A 98 15.42 -1.42 4.14
CA TYR A 98 14.20 -2.06 3.69
C TYR A 98 13.07 -1.86 4.69
N ARG A 99 11.86 -1.61 4.18
CA ARG A 99 10.61 -1.52 4.94
C ARG A 99 9.52 -2.33 4.26
N GLU A 100 8.79 -3.14 5.02
CA GLU A 100 7.60 -3.85 4.53
C GLU A 100 6.39 -3.58 5.44
N PHE A 101 5.29 -3.17 4.83
CA PHE A 101 4.01 -2.97 5.50
C PHE A 101 3.05 -4.09 5.09
N ARG A 102 2.43 -4.76 6.06
CA ARG A 102 1.35 -5.75 5.86
C ARG A 102 0.14 -5.35 6.68
N GLY A 103 -1.06 -5.45 6.12
CA GLY A 103 -2.30 -5.04 6.83
C GLY A 103 -2.55 -3.53 6.88
N GLY A 104 -1.93 -2.76 5.98
CA GLY A 104 -2.08 -1.31 5.86
C GLY A 104 -0.93 -0.51 6.51
N TYR A 105 -1.00 0.81 6.41
CA TYR A 105 0.03 1.72 6.94
C TYR A 105 0.04 1.84 8.47
N ALA A 106 -1.04 1.41 9.13
CA ALA A 106 -1.18 1.46 10.58
C ALA A 106 -0.48 0.30 11.31
N ALA A 107 -0.04 -0.73 10.58
CA ALA A 107 0.69 -1.86 11.14
C ALA A 107 2.17 -1.51 11.36
N GLN A 108 2.80 -2.19 12.32
CA GLN A 108 4.26 -2.11 12.49
C GLN A 108 4.94 -2.67 11.24
N ALA A 109 5.73 -1.83 10.56
CA ALA A 109 6.50 -2.29 9.42
C ALA A 109 7.63 -3.23 9.88
N PHE A 110 7.94 -4.23 9.05
CA PHE A 110 9.18 -4.98 9.17
C PHE A 110 10.32 -4.13 8.60
N TYR A 111 11.47 -4.10 9.28
CA TYR A 111 12.62 -3.29 8.91
C TYR A 111 13.89 -4.13 8.85
N GLN A 112 14.73 -3.88 7.86
CA GLN A 112 16.06 -4.49 7.75
C GLN A 112 17.04 -3.50 7.10
N SER A 113 18.23 -3.32 7.67
CA SER A 113 19.35 -2.66 6.99
C SER A 113 20.29 -3.71 6.40
N VAL A 114 20.73 -3.51 5.17
CA VAL A 114 21.67 -4.38 4.46
C VAL A 114 22.80 -3.56 3.84
N LYS A 115 23.99 -4.15 3.80
CA LYS A 115 25.20 -3.54 3.26
C LYS A 115 25.80 -4.41 2.18
N TYR A 116 26.23 -3.81 1.08
CA TYR A 116 26.89 -4.51 -0.02
C TYR A 116 28.18 -3.79 -0.42
N ASP A 117 29.25 -4.54 -0.58
CA ASP A 117 30.52 -4.02 -1.08
C ASP A 117 30.56 -4.06 -2.62
N LEU A 118 30.50 -2.87 -3.23
CA LEU A 118 30.54 -2.70 -4.68
C LEU A 118 31.91 -3.02 -5.29
N SER A 119 32.97 -3.15 -4.48
CA SER A 119 34.28 -3.62 -4.95
C SER A 119 34.23 -5.09 -5.40
N GLN A 120 33.33 -5.88 -4.83
CA GLN A 120 33.16 -7.30 -5.14
C GLN A 120 32.22 -7.52 -6.33
N SER A 121 31.15 -6.73 -6.40
CA SER A 121 30.15 -6.79 -7.47
C SER A 121 29.27 -5.55 -7.48
N ASN A 122 29.06 -4.99 -8.67
CA ASN A 122 28.07 -3.92 -8.89
C ASN A 122 26.62 -4.46 -8.96
N THR A 123 26.45 -5.78 -8.98
CA THR A 123 25.12 -6.42 -8.93
C THR A 123 24.86 -6.90 -7.52
N VAL A 124 23.77 -6.39 -6.92
CA VAL A 124 23.31 -6.76 -5.59
C VAL A 124 22.00 -7.55 -5.70
N ARG A 125 21.87 -8.58 -4.87
CA ARG A 125 20.63 -9.35 -4.75
C ARG A 125 20.03 -9.09 -3.37
N PHE A 126 18.82 -8.56 -3.34
CA PHE A 126 18.06 -8.34 -2.12
C PHE A 126 16.68 -8.98 -2.26
N GLN A 127 16.40 -9.99 -1.45
CA GLN A 127 15.17 -10.81 -1.57
C GLN A 127 14.94 -11.27 -3.02
N ASN A 128 13.84 -10.83 -3.64
CA ASN A 128 13.42 -11.15 -4.99
C ASN A 128 13.94 -10.16 -6.04
N PHE A 129 14.75 -9.17 -5.65
CA PHE A 129 15.29 -8.17 -6.55
C PHE A 129 16.74 -8.47 -6.88
N THR A 130 17.06 -8.47 -8.17
CA THR A 130 18.44 -8.37 -8.66
C THR A 130 18.64 -6.97 -9.22
N ILE A 131 19.59 -6.23 -8.67
CA ILE A 131 19.76 -4.79 -8.92
C ILE A 131 21.19 -4.55 -9.39
N ALA A 132 21.35 -3.90 -10.55
CA ALA A 132 22.63 -3.37 -10.98
C ALA A 132 22.77 -1.94 -10.46
N ILE A 133 23.80 -1.67 -9.66
CA ILE A 133 24.17 -0.33 -9.22
C ILE A 133 25.15 0.22 -10.24
N LEU A 134 24.77 1.33 -10.87
CA LEU A 134 25.56 2.00 -11.91
C LEU A 134 26.49 3.04 -11.30
N SER A 135 26.02 3.74 -10.27
CA SER A 135 26.82 4.64 -9.44
C SER A 135 26.08 4.95 -8.14
N ALA A 136 26.82 5.21 -7.07
CA ALA A 136 26.26 5.68 -5.80
C ALA A 136 27.20 6.72 -5.18
N ASP A 137 26.62 7.78 -4.64
CA ASP A 137 27.31 8.82 -3.88
C ASP A 137 26.44 9.27 -2.70
N ASN A 138 26.88 10.23 -1.89
CA ASN A 138 26.13 10.66 -0.71
C ASN A 138 24.80 11.37 -1.02
N GLN A 139 24.57 11.76 -2.28
CA GLN A 139 23.38 12.49 -2.72
C GLN A 139 22.37 11.58 -3.42
N GLN A 140 22.84 10.60 -4.20
CA GLN A 140 21.99 9.77 -5.04
C GLN A 140 22.59 8.41 -5.38
N ILE A 141 21.72 7.51 -5.83
CA ILE A 141 22.05 6.24 -6.46
C ILE A 141 21.45 6.19 -7.86
N ARG A 142 22.23 5.75 -8.84
CA ARG A 142 21.76 5.34 -10.17
C ARG A 142 21.83 3.84 -10.27
N TYR A 143 20.73 3.23 -10.67
CA TYR A 143 20.59 1.79 -10.66
C TYR A 143 19.60 1.31 -11.71
N LYS A 144 19.57 -0.01 -11.91
CA LYS A 144 18.63 -0.69 -12.79
C LYS A 144 18.17 -2.00 -12.14
N ILE A 145 16.85 -2.22 -12.09
CA ILE A 145 16.30 -3.51 -11.69
C ILE A 145 16.50 -4.47 -12.86
N LEU A 146 17.30 -5.52 -12.64
CA LEU A 146 17.56 -6.56 -13.64
C LEU A 146 16.46 -7.62 -13.64
N LYS A 147 15.98 -8.00 -12.46
CA LYS A 147 14.94 -9.02 -12.27
C LYS A 147 14.13 -8.73 -11.00
N ASP A 148 12.82 -8.89 -11.09
CA ASP A 148 11.91 -9.12 -9.98
C ASP A 148 11.28 -10.53 -10.14
N TYR A 149 11.19 -11.29 -9.05
CA TYR A 149 10.61 -12.65 -9.02
C TYR A 149 9.28 -12.67 -8.28
#